data_AF-A0A8G1R0Y2-F1
#
_entry.id   AF-A0A8G1R0Y2-F1
#
_cell.length_a   1.000
_cell.length_b   1.000
_cell.length_c   1.000
_cell.angle_alpha   90.00
_cell.angle_beta   90.00
_cell.angle_gamma   90.00
#
_symmetry.space_group_name_H-M   'P 1'
#
loop_
_entity.id
_entity.type
_entity.pdbx_description
1 polymer ?
#
loop_
_entity_poly.entity_id
_entity_poly.type
_entity_poly.pdbx_seq_one_letter_code
_entity_poly.pdbx_strand_id
1 'polypeptide(L)'
;MQALSSNGDVYARGCSAQACRKAQVQSKIAAEFVRLDPVSWEWVLGIWKKATKATHTVRSREYHSLEEYLSFRVSDAYAEWALALFSWAQDIHLTDDEERMIDPIRHHVYAAMTLTNDYFSWPKEYKAHMEDQEIPLINAVHVVMQCQSCSEETAKEVVKAEIRRHETLVSQFDEKYAGSPQALLGVIKWLRMCETALAGNYIWSSQAPRYFDVESNPYKDHLATLTGESV
;
A
#
# COMPACT_ATOMS: atom_id res chain seq x y z
N MET A 1 -44.58 -4.66 41.09
CA MET A 1 -43.36 -5.45 40.87
C MET A 1 -43.53 -6.25 39.59
N GLN A 2 -43.24 -5.63 38.45
CA GLN A 2 -43.05 -6.33 37.18
C GLN A 2 -41.62 -6.04 36.75
N ALA A 3 -40.84 -7.11 36.67
CA ALA A 3 -39.44 -7.08 36.28
C ALA A 3 -39.33 -6.67 34.80
N LEU A 4 -38.60 -5.60 34.55
CA LEU A 4 -38.11 -5.21 33.23
C LEU A 4 -37.04 -6.23 32.82
N SER A 5 -37.47 -7.26 32.11
CA SER A 5 -36.62 -8.23 31.43
C SER A 5 -36.89 -8.11 29.93
N SER A 6 -36.06 -7.33 29.24
CA SER A 6 -35.67 -7.51 27.83
C SER A 6 -35.14 -6.17 27.33
N ASN A 7 -33.82 -5.97 27.36
CA ASN A 7 -33.08 -5.06 26.46
C ASN A 7 -31.56 -5.07 26.75
N GLY A 8 -31.01 -6.22 27.16
CA GLY A 8 -29.58 -6.43 27.16
C GLY A 8 -29.33 -7.66 26.32
N ASP A 9 -29.05 -7.50 25.02
CA ASP A 9 -28.30 -8.46 24.18
C ASP A 9 -28.33 -8.12 22.66
N VAL A 10 -28.31 -6.83 22.30
CA VAL A 10 -28.14 -6.42 20.88
C VAL A 10 -26.86 -5.62 20.63
N TYR A 11 -26.17 -5.16 21.68
CA TYR A 11 -24.91 -4.39 21.56
C TYR A 11 -23.64 -5.14 21.98
N ALA A 12 -23.73 -6.43 22.30
CA ALA A 12 -22.61 -7.24 22.78
C ALA A 12 -22.10 -8.29 21.77
N ARG A 13 -22.12 -8.01 20.47
CA ARG A 13 -21.24 -8.74 19.54
C ARG A 13 -19.83 -8.17 19.69
N GLY A 14 -19.14 -8.63 20.73
CA GLY A 14 -17.77 -8.27 21.03
C GLY A 14 -16.87 -8.54 19.83
N CYS A 15 -16.00 -7.57 19.54
CA CYS A 15 -14.89 -7.71 18.61
C CYS A 15 -14.08 -8.98 18.95
N SER A 16 -13.68 -9.77 17.94
CA SER A 16 -12.90 -10.99 18.20
C SER A 16 -11.60 -10.65 18.94
N ALA A 17 -11.07 -11.58 19.75
CA ALA A 17 -9.83 -11.32 20.49
C ALA A 17 -8.67 -10.88 19.57
N GLN A 18 -8.61 -11.41 18.35
CA GLN A 18 -7.65 -11.00 17.32
C GLN A 18 -7.89 -9.56 16.86
N ALA A 19 -9.13 -9.18 16.60
CA ALA A 19 -9.47 -7.84 16.15
C ALA A 19 -9.26 -6.80 17.28
N CYS A 20 -9.51 -7.16 18.54
CA CYS A 20 -9.15 -6.34 19.71
C CYS A 20 -7.63 -6.12 19.81
N ARG A 21 -6.82 -7.18 19.67
CA ARG A 21 -5.35 -7.06 19.67
C ARG A 21 -4.84 -6.19 18.52
N LYS A 22 -5.37 -6.37 17.31
CA LYS A 22 -5.05 -5.53 16.16
C LYS A 22 -5.34 -4.05 16.46
N ALA A 23 -6.53 -3.75 16.98
CA ALA A 23 -6.91 -2.40 17.36
C ALA A 23 -5.95 -1.81 18.41
N GLN A 24 -5.57 -2.59 19.43
CA GLN A 24 -4.64 -2.15 20.46
C GLN A 24 -3.25 -1.81 19.89
N VAL A 25 -2.72 -2.64 18.97
CA VAL A 25 -1.44 -2.36 18.31
C VAL A 25 -1.53 -1.07 17.48
N GLN A 26 -2.60 -0.91 16.69
CA GLN A 26 -2.82 0.30 15.90
C GLN A 26 -2.94 1.56 16.77
N SER A 27 -3.64 1.49 17.90
CA SER A 27 -3.74 2.61 18.86
C SER A 27 -2.39 2.98 19.47
N LYS A 28 -1.54 1.99 19.78
CA LYS A 28 -0.18 2.26 20.28
C LYS A 28 0.70 2.95 19.23
N ILE A 29 0.64 2.48 17.98
CA ILE A 29 1.35 3.12 16.86
C ILE A 29 0.87 4.57 16.67
N ALA A 30 -0.45 4.80 16.69
CA ALA A 30 -1.01 6.14 16.59
C ALA A 30 -0.56 7.07 17.73
N ALA A 31 -0.49 6.57 18.96
CA ALA A 31 0.01 7.34 20.10
C ALA A 31 1.49 7.74 19.92
N GLU A 32 2.32 6.87 19.33
CA GLU A 32 3.71 7.22 19.02
C GLU A 32 3.83 8.30 17.94
N PHE A 33 2.98 8.30 16.90
CA PHE A 33 2.95 9.40 15.92
C PHE A 33 2.65 10.74 16.60
N VAL A 34 1.62 10.79 17.46
CA VAL A 34 1.26 12.00 18.23
C VAL A 34 2.41 12.45 19.12
N ARG A 35 3.12 11.51 19.75
CA ARG A 35 4.24 11.80 20.64
C ARG A 35 5.47 12.34 19.89
N LEU A 36 5.76 11.81 18.70
CA LEU A 36 6.93 12.16 17.91
C LEU A 36 6.75 13.49 17.17
N ASP A 37 5.57 13.74 16.64
CA ASP A 37 5.27 14.96 15.89
C ASP A 37 3.87 15.47 16.23
N PRO A 38 3.72 16.28 17.29
CA PRO A 38 2.43 16.78 17.73
C PRO A 38 1.80 17.80 16.76
N VAL A 39 2.52 18.23 15.72
CA VAL A 39 2.07 19.25 14.77
C VAL A 39 1.47 18.63 13.52
N SER A 40 2.14 17.64 12.92
CA SER A 40 1.74 17.10 11.60
C SER A 40 1.22 15.66 11.64
N TRP A 41 1.11 15.03 12.82
CA TRP A 41 0.60 13.65 12.94
C TRP A 41 -0.82 13.47 12.40
N GLU A 42 -1.69 14.48 12.51
CA GLU A 42 -3.10 14.37 12.12
C GLU A 42 -3.24 14.06 10.63
N TRP A 43 -2.37 14.65 9.81
CA TRP A 43 -2.35 14.43 8.38
C TRP A 43 -2.02 12.97 8.02
N VAL A 44 -0.92 12.43 8.54
CA VAL A 44 -0.50 11.05 8.23
C VAL A 44 -1.48 10.00 8.81
N LEU A 45 -2.01 10.23 10.02
CA LEU A 45 -3.03 9.35 10.61
C LEU A 45 -4.37 9.46 9.87
N GLY A 46 -4.72 10.63 9.36
CA GLY A 46 -5.91 10.85 8.54
C GLY A 46 -5.88 9.99 7.27
N ILE A 47 -4.75 9.99 6.56
CA ILE A 47 -4.54 9.14 5.37
C ILE A 47 -4.58 7.66 5.75
N TRP A 48 -3.96 7.25 6.87
CA TRP A 48 -3.99 5.87 7.33
C TRP A 48 -5.42 5.38 7.60
N LYS A 49 -6.23 6.22 8.26
CA LYS A 49 -7.63 5.93 8.58
C LYS A 49 -8.47 5.80 7.30
N LYS A 50 -8.22 6.64 6.29
CA LYS A 50 -8.86 6.54 4.97
C LYS A 50 -8.50 5.22 4.29
N ALA A 51 -7.21 4.88 4.21
CA ALA A 51 -6.75 3.64 3.60
C ALA A 51 -7.34 2.38 4.28
N THR A 52 -7.40 2.39 5.62
CA THR A 52 -7.99 1.29 6.41
C THR A 52 -9.47 1.05 6.10
N LYS A 53 -10.23 2.12 5.80
CA LYS A 53 -11.64 1.99 5.42
C LYS A 53 -11.82 1.47 3.98
N ALA A 54 -10.91 1.80 3.07
CA ALA A 54 -10.99 1.44 1.66
C ALA A 54 -10.77 -0.07 1.40
N THR A 55 -10.02 -0.76 2.27
CA THR A 55 -9.66 -2.20 2.10
C THR A 55 -10.87 -3.15 1.99
N HIS A 56 -12.06 -2.74 2.46
CA HIS A 56 -13.27 -3.59 2.41
C HIS A 56 -14.02 -3.55 1.07
N THR A 57 -13.82 -2.54 0.23
CA THR A 57 -14.61 -2.34 -1.01
C THR A 57 -13.99 -2.90 -2.29
N VAL A 58 -12.70 -3.27 -2.24
CA VAL A 58 -11.91 -3.72 -3.41
C VAL A 58 -12.07 -5.22 -3.67
N ARG A 59 -12.37 -6.00 -2.63
CA ARG A 59 -12.33 -7.48 -2.62
C ARG A 59 -13.50 -8.18 -3.34
N SER A 60 -14.47 -7.45 -3.88
CA SER A 60 -15.73 -8.00 -4.42
C SER A 60 -16.09 -7.44 -5.80
N ARG A 61 -15.12 -6.82 -6.49
CA ARG A 61 -15.36 -6.17 -7.79
C ARG A 61 -14.68 -6.95 -8.91
N GLU A 62 -15.40 -7.07 -10.01
CA GLU A 62 -14.81 -7.40 -11.31
C GLU A 62 -14.25 -6.12 -11.93
N TYR A 63 -13.10 -6.22 -12.58
CA TYR A 63 -12.41 -5.10 -13.22
C TYR A 63 -12.34 -5.35 -14.72
N HIS A 64 -12.67 -4.33 -15.51
CA HIS A 64 -12.71 -4.41 -16.97
C HIS A 64 -11.47 -3.81 -17.63
N SER A 65 -10.59 -3.19 -16.83
CA SER A 65 -9.29 -2.68 -17.28
C SER A 65 -8.32 -2.55 -16.11
N LEU A 66 -7.03 -2.47 -16.42
CA LEU A 66 -6.00 -2.20 -15.42
C LEU A 66 -6.16 -0.80 -14.80
N GLU A 67 -6.61 0.19 -15.57
CA GLU A 67 -6.86 1.55 -15.08
C GLU A 67 -8.00 1.57 -14.06
N GLU A 68 -9.11 0.89 -14.34
CA GLU A 68 -10.22 0.74 -13.40
C GLU A 68 -9.74 0.06 -12.11
N TYR A 69 -8.95 -1.00 -12.24
CA TYR A 69 -8.34 -1.69 -11.10
C TYR A 69 -7.47 -0.75 -10.26
N LEU A 70 -6.57 0.01 -10.90
CA LEU A 70 -5.65 0.94 -10.23
C LEU A 70 -6.38 2.05 -9.50
N SER A 71 -7.54 2.51 -9.98
CA SER A 71 -8.35 3.54 -9.31
C SER A 71 -8.78 3.15 -7.88
N PHE A 72 -8.81 1.84 -7.58
CA PHE A 72 -9.11 1.32 -6.23
C PHE A 72 -7.87 0.73 -5.56
N ARG A 73 -7.05 0.00 -6.32
CA ARG A 73 -5.92 -0.77 -5.77
C ARG A 73 -4.88 0.12 -5.13
N VAL A 74 -4.61 1.33 -5.65
CA VAL A 74 -3.60 2.23 -5.05
C VAL A 74 -3.90 2.58 -3.59
N SER A 75 -5.18 2.71 -3.22
CA SER A 75 -5.59 2.93 -1.84
C SER A 75 -5.54 1.64 -1.01
N ASP A 76 -5.95 0.50 -1.58
CA ASP A 76 -5.89 -0.81 -0.92
C ASP A 76 -4.44 -1.30 -0.69
N ALA A 77 -3.51 -0.93 -1.58
CA ALA A 77 -2.08 -1.18 -1.45
C ALA A 77 -1.40 -0.25 -0.44
N TYR A 78 -2.14 0.68 0.16
CA TYR A 78 -1.63 1.70 1.08
C TYR A 78 -0.51 2.56 0.44
N ALA A 79 -0.46 2.71 -0.89
CA ALA A 79 0.60 3.47 -1.57
C ALA A 79 0.55 4.97 -1.20
N GLU A 80 -0.66 5.54 -1.12
CA GLU A 80 -0.89 6.91 -0.64
C GLU A 80 -0.36 7.11 0.79
N TRP A 81 -0.65 6.16 1.68
CA TRP A 81 -0.20 6.20 3.06
C TRP A 81 1.32 6.01 3.20
N ALA A 82 1.92 5.11 2.42
CA ALA A 82 3.36 4.88 2.44
C ALA A 82 4.14 6.13 2.03
N LEU A 83 3.75 6.82 0.95
CA LEU A 83 4.41 8.07 0.56
C LEU A 83 4.18 9.20 1.56
N ALA A 84 2.99 9.29 2.17
CA ALA A 84 2.74 10.25 3.23
C ALA A 84 3.64 9.99 4.45
N LEU A 85 3.82 8.72 4.82
CA LEU A 85 4.73 8.31 5.89
C LEU A 85 6.20 8.66 5.58
N PHE A 86 6.65 8.45 4.34
CA PHE A 86 8.01 8.80 3.92
C PHE A 86 8.21 10.32 3.92
N SER A 87 7.23 11.07 3.43
CA SER A 87 7.25 12.53 3.44
C SER A 87 7.32 13.06 4.88
N TRP A 88 6.47 12.52 5.77
CA TRP A 88 6.49 12.83 7.20
C TRP A 88 7.85 12.52 7.85
N ALA A 89 8.41 11.33 7.59
CA ALA A 89 9.69 10.91 8.16
C ALA A 89 10.88 11.77 7.69
N GLN A 90 10.74 12.48 6.58
CA GLN A 90 11.76 13.35 5.99
C GLN A 90 11.45 14.85 6.13
N ASP A 91 10.42 15.23 6.90
CA ASP A 91 10.00 16.62 7.07
C ASP A 91 9.69 17.31 5.72
N ILE A 92 9.03 16.58 4.81
CA ILE A 92 8.57 17.08 3.52
C ILE A 92 7.10 17.49 3.66
N HIS A 93 6.89 18.80 3.80
CA HIS A 93 5.57 19.42 3.84
C HIS A 93 5.38 20.28 2.59
N LEU A 94 4.49 19.84 1.71
CA LEU A 94 4.15 20.56 0.49
C LEU A 94 3.11 21.64 0.80
N THR A 95 3.31 22.83 0.24
CA THR A 95 2.29 23.88 0.21
C THR A 95 1.16 23.52 -0.75
N ASP A 96 0.00 24.19 -0.65
CA ASP A 96 -1.12 23.97 -1.57
C ASP A 96 -0.74 24.15 -3.05
N ASP A 97 0.20 25.06 -3.32
CA ASP A 97 0.74 25.30 -4.66
C ASP A 97 1.56 24.10 -5.13
N GLU A 98 2.45 23.60 -4.29
CA GLU A 98 3.26 22.42 -4.57
C GLU A 98 2.41 21.16 -4.72
N GLU A 99 1.37 20.99 -3.89
CA GLU A 99 0.42 19.88 -3.97
C GLU A 99 -0.34 19.88 -5.30
N ARG A 100 -0.76 21.06 -5.78
CA ARG A 100 -1.39 21.21 -7.11
C ARG A 100 -0.41 20.91 -8.24
N MET A 101 0.87 21.20 -8.05
CA MET A 101 1.90 20.95 -9.05
C MET A 101 2.23 19.46 -9.21
N ILE A 102 2.26 18.70 -8.12
CA ILE A 102 2.52 17.26 -8.17
C ILE A 102 1.28 16.40 -8.43
N ASP A 103 0.08 16.97 -8.34
CA ASP A 103 -1.19 16.25 -8.55
C ASP A 103 -1.21 15.39 -9.84
N PRO A 104 -0.74 15.89 -11.00
CA PRO A 104 -0.75 15.12 -12.25
C PRO A 104 0.16 13.89 -12.22
N ILE A 105 1.22 13.88 -11.38
CA ILE A 105 2.21 12.80 -11.34
C ILE A 105 1.99 11.83 -10.16
N ARG A 106 1.26 12.26 -9.13
CA ARG A 106 1.05 11.50 -7.89
C ARG A 106 0.48 10.10 -8.14
N HIS A 107 -0.53 10.00 -9.01
CA HIS A 107 -1.13 8.72 -9.36
C HIS A 107 -0.12 7.74 -9.99
N HIS A 108 0.80 8.22 -10.82
CA HIS A 108 1.79 7.37 -11.49
C HIS A 108 2.81 6.78 -10.50
N VAL A 109 3.20 7.54 -9.46
CA VAL A 109 4.04 6.99 -8.39
C VAL A 109 3.29 5.88 -7.64
N TYR A 110 2.02 6.11 -7.28
CA TYR A 110 1.21 5.10 -6.60
C TYR A 110 1.01 3.85 -7.44
N ALA A 111 0.72 4.01 -8.73
CA ALA A 111 0.54 2.91 -9.66
C ALA A 111 1.83 2.09 -9.81
N ALA A 112 2.98 2.74 -10.00
CA ALA A 112 4.27 2.04 -10.10
C ALA A 112 4.59 1.23 -8.82
N MET A 113 4.40 1.81 -7.64
CA MET A 113 4.59 1.08 -6.36
C MET A 113 3.65 -0.12 -6.24
N THR A 114 2.38 0.09 -6.58
CA THR A 114 1.31 -0.90 -6.49
C THR A 114 1.53 -2.07 -7.45
N LEU A 115 1.78 -1.77 -8.73
CA LEU A 115 2.00 -2.80 -9.75
C LEU A 115 3.29 -3.58 -9.49
N THR A 116 4.33 -2.92 -8.97
CA THR A 116 5.56 -3.62 -8.54
C THR A 116 5.26 -4.63 -7.44
N ASN A 117 4.43 -4.26 -6.45
CA ASN A 117 3.97 -5.21 -5.45
C ASN A 117 3.19 -6.36 -6.08
N ASP A 118 2.20 -6.09 -6.93
CA ASP A 118 1.39 -7.12 -7.58
C ASP A 118 2.25 -8.08 -8.42
N TYR A 119 3.21 -7.56 -9.17
CA TYR A 119 4.12 -8.34 -10.02
C TYR A 119 4.93 -9.36 -9.21
N PHE A 120 5.59 -8.93 -8.13
CA PHE A 120 6.44 -9.80 -7.32
C PHE A 120 5.64 -10.67 -6.33
N SER A 121 4.50 -10.18 -5.84
CA SER A 121 3.66 -10.92 -4.90
C SER A 121 2.76 -11.97 -5.56
N TRP A 122 2.60 -11.93 -6.88
CA TRP A 122 1.73 -12.82 -7.65
C TRP A 122 1.84 -14.30 -7.26
N PRO A 123 3.03 -14.94 -7.24
CA PRO A 123 3.11 -16.37 -6.96
C PRO A 123 2.55 -16.73 -5.57
N LYS A 124 2.84 -15.89 -4.57
CA LYS A 124 2.37 -16.05 -3.20
C LYS A 124 0.85 -15.87 -3.09
N GLU A 125 0.30 -14.85 -3.74
CA GLU A 125 -1.12 -14.53 -3.69
C GLU A 125 -1.96 -15.55 -4.46
N TYR A 126 -1.49 -15.95 -5.64
CA TYR A 126 -2.12 -17.01 -6.42
C TYR A 126 -2.12 -18.34 -5.65
N LYS A 127 -0.99 -18.73 -5.06
CA LYS A 127 -0.92 -19.94 -4.21
C LYS A 127 -1.92 -19.88 -3.06
N ALA A 128 -1.97 -18.77 -2.32
CA ALA A 128 -2.90 -18.62 -1.20
C ALA A 128 -4.37 -18.71 -1.64
N HIS A 129 -4.71 -18.10 -2.78
CA HIS A 129 -6.06 -18.20 -3.35
C HIS A 129 -6.39 -19.64 -3.81
N MET A 130 -5.44 -20.35 -4.40
CA MET A 130 -5.63 -21.76 -4.80
C MET A 130 -5.80 -22.69 -3.59
N GLU A 131 -5.15 -22.39 -2.47
CA GLU A 131 -5.30 -23.13 -1.21
C GLU A 131 -6.64 -22.83 -0.51
N ASP A 132 -7.13 -21.59 -0.59
CA ASP A 132 -8.41 -21.15 -0.03
C ASP A 132 -9.08 -20.11 -0.94
N GLN A 133 -10.16 -20.54 -1.61
CA GLN A 133 -10.91 -19.71 -2.56
C GLN A 133 -11.65 -18.54 -1.89
N GLU A 134 -11.81 -18.55 -0.57
CA GLU A 134 -12.36 -17.41 0.18
C GLU A 134 -11.34 -16.24 0.29
N ILE A 135 -10.06 -16.49 0.03
CA ILE A 135 -9.04 -15.45 -0.05
C ILE A 135 -9.14 -14.76 -1.42
N PRO A 136 -9.53 -13.48 -1.50
CA PRO A 136 -9.70 -12.81 -2.79
C PRO A 136 -8.36 -12.59 -3.50
N LEU A 137 -8.32 -12.86 -4.81
CA LEU A 137 -7.15 -12.64 -5.66
C LEU A 137 -7.15 -11.21 -6.25
N ILE A 138 -6.71 -10.24 -5.44
CA ILE A 138 -6.59 -8.83 -5.86
C ILE A 138 -5.18 -8.60 -6.41
N ASN A 139 -4.98 -8.84 -7.70
CA ASN A 139 -3.67 -8.70 -8.32
C ASN A 139 -3.76 -8.30 -9.80
N ALA A 140 -2.93 -7.34 -10.22
CA ALA A 140 -2.86 -6.86 -11.60
C ALA A 140 -2.62 -7.96 -12.64
N VAL A 141 -1.82 -8.99 -12.33
CA VAL A 141 -1.55 -10.10 -13.25
C VAL A 141 -2.87 -10.83 -13.57
N HIS A 142 -3.67 -11.14 -12.54
CA HIS A 142 -4.99 -11.75 -12.74
C HIS A 142 -5.92 -10.84 -13.54
N VAL A 143 -6.00 -9.55 -13.20
CA VAL A 143 -6.85 -8.59 -13.92
C VAL A 143 -6.49 -8.54 -15.41
N VAL A 144 -5.20 -8.49 -15.74
CA VAL A 144 -4.75 -8.48 -17.15
C VAL A 144 -5.12 -9.78 -17.86
N MET A 145 -4.92 -10.95 -17.22
CA MET A 145 -5.32 -12.23 -17.79
C MET A 145 -6.81 -12.26 -18.14
N GLN A 146 -7.68 -11.75 -17.25
CA GLN A 146 -9.12 -11.68 -17.49
C GLN A 146 -9.48 -10.69 -18.60
N CYS A 147 -8.96 -9.46 -18.53
CA CYS A 147 -9.31 -8.41 -19.49
C CYS A 147 -8.81 -8.69 -20.91
N GLN A 148 -7.65 -9.35 -21.05
CA GLN A 148 -6.99 -9.58 -22.35
C GLN A 148 -7.07 -11.03 -22.81
N SER A 149 -7.64 -11.94 -22.02
CA SER A 149 -7.70 -13.39 -22.32
C SER A 149 -6.32 -13.97 -22.70
N CYS A 150 -5.30 -13.62 -21.93
CA CYS A 150 -3.90 -13.99 -22.20
C CYS A 150 -3.30 -14.91 -21.12
N SER A 151 -2.12 -15.48 -21.41
CA SER A 151 -1.40 -16.33 -20.46
C SER A 151 -0.83 -15.54 -19.29
N GLU A 152 -0.47 -16.22 -18.19
CA GLU A 152 0.21 -15.61 -17.05
C GLU A 152 1.51 -14.89 -17.46
N GLU A 153 2.32 -15.53 -18.31
CA GLU A 153 3.58 -14.98 -18.79
C GLU A 153 3.34 -13.68 -19.56
N THR A 154 2.32 -13.68 -20.43
CA THR A 154 1.92 -12.51 -21.19
C THR A 154 1.44 -11.40 -20.27
N ALA A 155 0.60 -11.73 -19.29
CA ALA A 155 0.07 -10.78 -18.32
C ALA A 155 1.17 -10.16 -17.46
N LYS A 156 2.16 -10.95 -17.02
CA LYS A 156 3.33 -10.45 -16.29
C LYS A 156 4.15 -9.46 -17.12
N GLU A 157 4.38 -9.73 -18.41
CA GLU A 157 5.07 -8.78 -19.29
C GLU A 157 4.28 -7.49 -19.50
N VAL A 158 2.95 -7.57 -19.60
CA VAL A 158 2.08 -6.37 -19.64
C VAL A 158 2.19 -5.57 -18.34
N VAL A 159 2.06 -6.20 -17.18
CA VAL A 159 2.19 -5.50 -15.88
C VAL A 159 3.56 -4.85 -15.74
N LYS A 160 4.63 -5.55 -16.15
CA LYS A 160 6.01 -5.03 -16.14
C LYS A 160 6.19 -3.85 -17.09
N ALA A 161 5.57 -3.88 -18.27
CA ALA A 161 5.57 -2.74 -19.19
C ALA A 161 4.83 -1.54 -18.59
N GLU A 162 3.72 -1.76 -17.89
CA GLU A 162 2.97 -0.70 -17.22
C GLU A 162 3.73 -0.07 -16.04
N ILE A 163 4.45 -0.87 -15.24
CA ILE A 163 5.39 -0.35 -14.22
C ILE A 163 6.37 0.62 -14.87
N ARG A 164 7.07 0.18 -15.93
CA ARG A 164 8.06 0.99 -16.64
C ARG A 164 7.45 2.26 -17.24
N ARG A 165 6.23 2.17 -17.76
CA ARG A 165 5.51 3.33 -18.31
C ARG A 165 5.29 4.38 -17.23
N HIS A 166 4.81 3.98 -16.05
CA HIS A 166 4.62 4.89 -14.93
C HIS A 166 5.95 5.48 -14.43
N GLU A 167 6.99 4.68 -14.27
CA GLU A 167 8.33 5.14 -13.89
C GLU A 167 8.90 6.15 -14.90
N THR A 168 8.72 5.89 -16.20
CA THR A 168 9.14 6.80 -17.28
C THR A 168 8.42 8.13 -17.20
N LEU A 169 7.11 8.13 -16.95
CA LEU A 169 6.33 9.36 -16.78
C LEU A 169 6.81 10.18 -15.57
N VAL A 170 7.17 9.51 -14.47
CA VAL A 170 7.76 10.16 -13.28
C VAL A 170 9.12 10.77 -13.60
N SER A 171 10.00 10.05 -14.29
CA SER A 171 11.31 10.56 -14.72
C SER A 171 11.18 11.77 -15.65
N GLN A 172 10.30 11.69 -16.65
CA GLN A 172 10.06 12.80 -17.59
C GLN A 172 9.49 14.03 -16.89
N PHE A 173 8.64 13.83 -15.88
CA PHE A 173 8.14 14.93 -15.06
C PHE A 173 9.27 15.58 -14.26
N ASP A 174 10.14 14.80 -13.61
CA ASP A 174 11.31 15.33 -12.88
C ASP A 174 12.24 16.11 -13.80
N GLU A 175 12.60 15.55 -14.97
CA GLU A 175 13.48 16.22 -15.95
C GLU A 175 12.90 17.56 -16.43
N LYS A 176 11.61 17.57 -16.79
CA LYS A 176 10.91 18.79 -17.22
C LYS A 176 10.87 19.82 -16.10
N TYR A 177 10.67 19.38 -14.87
CA TYR A 177 10.50 20.25 -13.72
C TYR A 177 11.82 20.80 -13.18
N ALA A 178 12.85 19.98 -13.09
CA ALA A 178 14.18 20.38 -12.62
C ALA A 178 14.80 21.49 -13.49
N GLY A 179 14.43 21.56 -14.77
CA GLY A 179 14.85 22.64 -15.68
C GLY A 179 13.98 23.91 -15.64
N SER A 180 12.92 23.94 -14.82
CA SER A 180 11.93 25.03 -14.80
C SER A 180 12.28 26.13 -13.78
N PRO A 181 12.10 27.42 -14.12
CA PRO A 181 12.17 28.52 -13.14
C PRO A 181 11.10 28.42 -12.02
N GLN A 182 10.06 27.61 -12.23
CA GLN A 182 8.99 27.33 -11.28
C GLN A 182 9.33 26.14 -10.35
N ALA A 183 10.57 25.66 -10.36
CA ALA A 183 11.02 24.58 -9.48
C ALA A 183 11.01 25.02 -8.01
N LEU A 184 10.10 24.43 -7.23
CA LEU A 184 9.93 24.66 -5.81
C LEU A 184 10.65 23.56 -5.04
N LEU A 185 11.30 23.96 -3.94
CA LEU A 185 12.17 23.07 -3.17
C LEU A 185 11.42 21.86 -2.60
N GLY A 186 10.16 22.03 -2.16
CA GLY A 186 9.34 20.93 -1.64
C GLY A 186 9.06 19.88 -2.71
N VAL A 187 8.70 20.32 -3.92
CA VAL A 187 8.47 19.40 -5.05
C VAL A 187 9.73 18.62 -5.43
N ILE A 188 10.90 19.26 -5.46
CA ILE A 188 12.17 18.57 -5.75
C ILE A 188 12.46 17.51 -4.68
N LYS A 189 12.30 17.86 -3.39
CA LYS A 189 12.50 16.91 -2.29
C LYS A 189 11.53 15.73 -2.40
N TRP A 190 10.27 16.00 -2.71
CA TRP A 190 9.24 14.98 -2.88
C TRP A 190 9.56 14.06 -4.06
N LEU A 191 9.97 14.59 -5.22
CA LEU A 191 10.37 13.77 -6.38
C LEU A 191 11.56 12.85 -6.07
N ARG A 192 12.58 13.35 -5.36
CA ARG A 192 13.73 12.52 -4.93
C ARG A 192 13.34 11.44 -3.93
N MET A 193 12.41 11.75 -3.02
CA MET A 193 11.81 10.75 -2.13
C MET A 193 11.05 9.69 -2.96
N CYS A 194 10.27 10.08 -3.97
CA CYS A 194 9.55 9.15 -4.84
C CYS A 194 10.50 8.22 -5.60
N GLU A 195 11.57 8.76 -6.18
CA GLU A 195 12.60 7.98 -6.87
C GLU A 195 13.18 6.89 -5.96
N THR A 196 13.56 7.27 -4.74
CA THR A 196 14.11 6.34 -3.74
C THR A 196 13.06 5.31 -3.29
N ALA A 197 11.81 5.72 -3.12
CA ALA A 197 10.71 4.84 -2.74
C ALA A 197 10.40 3.80 -3.83
N LEU A 198 10.39 4.21 -5.10
CA LEU A 198 10.17 3.31 -6.25
C LEU A 198 11.31 2.30 -6.38
N ALA A 199 12.56 2.77 -6.38
CA ALA A 199 13.73 1.90 -6.47
C ALA A 199 13.81 0.93 -5.27
N GLY A 200 13.60 1.44 -4.05
CA GLY A 200 13.60 0.64 -2.84
C GLY A 200 12.50 -0.42 -2.84
N ASN A 201 11.28 -0.06 -3.27
CA ASN A 201 10.17 -1.00 -3.41
C ASN A 201 10.48 -2.11 -4.41
N TYR A 202 11.07 -1.77 -5.56
CA TYR A 202 11.45 -2.76 -6.57
C TYR A 202 12.54 -3.70 -6.06
N ILE A 203 13.65 -3.16 -5.54
CA ILE A 203 14.78 -3.94 -5.04
C ILE A 203 14.32 -4.87 -3.92
N TRP A 204 13.64 -4.33 -2.91
CA TRP A 204 13.13 -5.14 -1.81
C TRP A 204 12.17 -6.22 -2.32
N SER A 205 11.20 -5.86 -3.17
CA SER A 205 10.23 -6.82 -3.70
C SER A 205 10.86 -7.89 -4.57
N SER A 206 12.02 -7.65 -5.17
CA SER A 206 12.71 -8.63 -6.02
C SER A 206 13.47 -9.71 -5.24
N GLN A 207 13.63 -9.54 -3.92
CA GLN A 207 14.43 -10.45 -3.08
C GLN A 207 13.79 -10.75 -1.71
N ALA A 208 12.65 -10.15 -1.38
CA ALA A 208 12.07 -10.26 -0.05
C ALA A 208 11.64 -11.71 0.28
N PRO A 209 12.01 -12.24 1.47
CA PRO A 209 11.47 -13.50 2.03
C PRO A 209 9.95 -13.55 2.12
N ARG A 210 9.29 -12.40 1.97
CA ARG A 210 7.83 -12.29 1.90
C ARG A 210 7.28 -12.89 0.61
N TYR A 211 7.98 -12.76 -0.52
CA TYR A 211 7.50 -13.15 -1.85
C TYR A 211 8.19 -14.41 -2.39
N PHE A 212 9.40 -14.69 -1.92
CA PHE A 212 10.17 -15.85 -2.33
C PHE A 212 10.42 -16.77 -1.15
N ASP A 213 10.42 -18.07 -1.43
CA ASP A 213 10.92 -19.07 -0.49
C ASP A 213 12.44 -18.89 -0.39
N VAL A 214 12.90 -18.57 0.82
CA VAL A 214 14.31 -18.37 1.14
C VAL A 214 14.74 -19.38 2.19
N GLU A 215 16.01 -19.78 2.16
CA GLU A 215 16.57 -20.76 3.09
C GLU A 215 16.54 -20.27 4.55
N SER A 216 16.84 -18.99 4.77
CA SER A 216 16.71 -18.31 6.07
C SER A 216 15.83 -17.08 5.91
N ASN A 217 14.82 -16.97 6.78
CA ASN A 217 13.94 -15.82 6.84
C ASN A 217 14.32 -14.99 8.08
N PRO A 218 15.09 -13.90 7.94
CA PRO A 218 15.60 -13.14 9.07
C PRO A 218 14.49 -12.57 9.96
N TYR A 219 13.27 -12.38 9.43
CA TYR A 219 12.13 -11.94 10.24
C TYR A 219 11.64 -13.04 11.19
N LYS A 220 11.54 -14.29 10.70
CA LYS A 220 11.17 -15.44 11.53
C LYS A 220 12.26 -15.75 12.54
N ASP A 221 13.52 -15.73 12.10
CA ASP A 221 14.67 -15.98 12.94
C ASP A 221 14.75 -14.95 14.08
N HIS A 222 14.52 -13.67 13.78
CA HIS A 222 14.48 -12.63 14.81
C HIS A 222 13.28 -12.80 15.76
N LEU A 223 12.08 -13.11 15.26
CA LEU A 223 10.92 -13.36 16.11
C LEU A 223 11.14 -14.56 17.06
N ALA A 224 11.81 -15.61 16.59
CA ALA A 224 12.20 -16.75 17.41
C ALA A 224 13.09 -16.33 18.59
N THR A 225 14.04 -15.42 18.36
CA THR A 225 14.91 -14.90 19.44
C THR A 225 14.14 -14.09 20.49
N LEU A 226 13.05 -13.42 20.11
CA LEU A 226 12.23 -12.62 21.03
C LEU A 226 11.21 -13.46 21.81
N THR A 227 10.73 -14.55 21.22
CA THR A 227 9.66 -15.39 21.79
C THR A 227 10.19 -16.63 22.50
N GLY A 228 11.43 -17.03 22.23
CA GLY A 228 12.01 -18.28 22.74
C GLY A 228 11.44 -19.54 22.09
N GLU A 229 10.59 -19.39 21.07
CA GLU A 229 10.03 -20.49 20.29
C GLU A 229 10.95 -20.75 19.09
N SER A 230 11.46 -21.99 18.95
CA SER A 230 12.16 -22.40 17.72
C SER A 230 11.15 -22.51 16.58
N VAL A 231 11.43 -21.87 15.45
CA VAL A 231 10.67 -22.00 14.20
C VAL A 231 10.89 -23.38 13.59
#